data_AF-A0A4R7RRJ4-F1
#
_entry.id   AF-A0A4R7RRJ4-F1
#
_cell.length_a   1.000
_cell.length_b   1.000
_cell.length_c   1.000
_cell.angle_alpha   90.00
_cell.angle_beta   90.00
_cell.angle_gamma   90.00
#
_symmetry.space_group_name_H-M   'P 1'
#
loop_
_entity.id
_entity.type
_entity.pdbx_description
1 polymer ?
#
loop_
_entity_poly.entity_id
_entity_poly.type
_entity_poly.pdbx_seq_one_letter_code
_entity_poly.pdbx_strand_id
1 'polypeptide(L)'
;MKRNQFLSLLFPALAMASNLSSLHAEETVKVGILHSLSGTMAISETSLRDILLFTFDEINAKGGVLGKKIEPVVVDGASNWP
;
A
#
# COMPACT_ATOMS: atom_id res chain seq x y z
N MET A 1 18.72 23.04 -54.99
CA MET A 1 18.53 22.05 -53.90
C MET A 1 19.08 22.64 -52.60
N LYS A 2 18.45 22.37 -51.44
CA LYS A 2 18.81 22.82 -50.07
C LYS A 2 18.20 24.13 -49.54
N ARG A 3 16.88 24.18 -49.33
CA ARG A 3 16.25 25.25 -48.50
C ARG A 3 15.25 24.77 -47.43
N ASN A 4 15.15 23.46 -47.17
CA ASN A 4 14.11 22.94 -46.26
C ASN A 4 14.64 22.03 -45.12
N GLN A 5 15.95 22.03 -44.83
CA GLN A 5 16.53 21.13 -43.81
C GLN A 5 16.75 21.76 -42.43
N PHE A 6 16.39 23.04 -42.21
CA PHE A 6 16.63 23.74 -40.94
C PHE A 6 15.41 23.87 -40.01
N LEU A 7 14.22 23.40 -40.41
CA LEU A 7 12.98 23.59 -39.65
C LEU A 7 12.48 22.33 -38.89
N SER A 8 13.20 21.21 -38.92
CA SER A 8 12.70 19.93 -38.40
C SER A 8 13.25 19.50 -37.02
N LEU A 9 14.01 20.37 -36.32
CA LEU A 9 14.65 20.01 -35.05
C LEU A 9 13.90 20.47 -33.80
N LEU A 10 12.77 21.18 -33.93
CA LEU A 10 11.99 21.69 -32.79
C LEU A 10 10.88 20.74 -32.28
N PHE A 11 10.58 19.66 -33.03
CA PHE A 11 9.50 18.74 -32.69
C PHE A 11 9.83 17.56 -31.76
N PRO A 12 11.07 17.05 -31.62
CA PRO A 12 11.30 15.90 -30.72
C PRO A 12 11.34 16.27 -29.24
N ALA A 13 11.56 17.54 -28.89
CA ALA A 13 11.79 17.95 -27.50
C ALA A 13 10.51 17.96 -26.63
N LEU A 14 9.32 18.08 -27.24
CA LEU A 14 8.05 18.12 -26.49
C LEU A 14 7.51 16.72 -26.14
N ALA A 15 7.98 15.66 -26.81
CA ALA A 15 7.51 14.30 -26.58
C ALA A 15 8.16 13.61 -25.37
N MET A 16 9.22 14.19 -24.78
CA MET A 16 9.88 13.63 -23.57
C MET A 16 9.32 14.17 -22.25
N ALA A 17 8.39 15.14 -22.27
CA ALA A 17 7.89 15.79 -21.05
C ALA A 17 6.67 15.09 -20.39
N SER A 18 6.10 14.05 -21.02
CA SER A 18 4.86 13.42 -20.55
C SER A 18 5.04 12.28 -19.53
N ASN A 19 6.27 11.95 -19.13
CA ASN A 19 6.54 10.92 -18.12
C ASN A 19 6.74 11.49 -16.71
N LEU A 20 6.04 12.58 -16.37
CA LEU A 20 5.87 12.97 -14.97
C LEU A 20 4.87 12.00 -14.34
N SER A 21 5.35 10.83 -13.97
CA SER A 21 4.62 9.89 -13.12
C SER A 21 4.14 10.66 -11.89
N SER A 22 2.83 10.87 -11.78
CA SER A 22 2.24 11.48 -10.60
C SER A 22 2.59 10.61 -9.39
N LEU A 23 3.41 11.13 -8.49
CA LEU A 23 3.67 10.55 -7.17
C LEU A 23 2.35 10.58 -6.39
N HIS A 24 1.57 9.50 -6.50
CA HIS A 24 0.39 9.31 -5.67
C HIS A 24 0.84 8.91 -4.27
N ALA A 25 0.51 9.73 -3.28
CA ALA A 25 0.69 9.34 -1.89
C ALA A 25 -0.19 8.12 -1.61
N GLU A 26 0.36 7.09 -0.95
CA GLU A 26 -0.39 5.88 -0.60
C GLU A 26 -1.62 6.26 0.25
N GLU A 27 -2.80 5.82 -0.20
CA GLU A 27 -4.10 6.19 0.39
C GLU A 27 -4.38 5.46 1.72
N THR A 28 -3.62 4.40 1.99
CA THR A 28 -3.78 3.53 3.15
C THR A 28 -2.51 3.49 4.01
N VAL A 29 -2.67 3.02 5.24
CA VAL A 29 -1.59 2.64 6.16
C VAL A 29 -1.66 1.14 6.31
N LYS A 30 -0.66 0.43 5.77
CA LYS A 30 -0.56 -1.02 5.93
C LYS A 30 -0.08 -1.37 7.33
N VAL A 31 -0.81 -2.25 8.00
CA VAL A 31 -0.46 -2.73 9.34
C VAL A 31 -0.41 -4.24 9.35
N GLY A 32 0.79 -4.78 9.61
CA GLY A 32 1.01 -6.22 9.74
C GLY A 32 0.47 -6.76 11.07
N ILE A 33 -0.29 -7.85 11.01
CA ILE A 33 -0.73 -8.65 12.16
C ILE A 33 -0.05 -10.01 12.04
N LEU A 34 0.99 -10.25 12.84
CA LEU A 34 1.69 -11.53 12.93
C LEU A 34 1.32 -12.22 14.24
N HIS A 35 0.34 -13.12 14.17
CA HIS A 35 -0.11 -13.95 15.27
C HIS A 35 -0.03 -15.43 14.87
N SER A 36 0.18 -16.33 15.81
CA SER A 36 0.04 -17.77 15.60
C SER A 36 -1.44 -18.12 15.45
N LEU A 37 -1.91 -18.18 14.21
CA LEU A 37 -3.29 -18.56 13.87
C LEU A 37 -3.43 -20.06 13.66
N SER A 38 -2.31 -20.79 13.61
CA SER A 38 -2.22 -22.24 13.72
C SER A 38 -1.24 -22.65 14.82
N GLY A 39 -1.26 -23.94 15.19
CA GLY A 39 -0.42 -24.48 16.27
C GLY A 39 -1.02 -24.33 17.66
N THR A 40 -0.20 -24.46 18.70
CA THR A 40 -0.63 -24.53 20.10
C THR A 40 -1.18 -23.21 20.63
N MET A 41 -0.82 -22.08 20.02
CA MET A 41 -1.28 -20.74 20.46
C MET A 41 -2.52 -20.24 19.71
N ALA A 42 -3.01 -20.98 18.70
CA ALA A 42 -4.12 -20.56 17.83
C ALA A 42 -5.39 -20.15 18.61
N ILE A 43 -5.74 -20.87 19.67
CA ILE A 43 -6.95 -20.60 20.46
C ILE A 43 -6.89 -19.22 21.14
N SER A 44 -5.74 -18.87 21.75
CA SER A 44 -5.57 -17.58 22.40
C SER A 44 -5.39 -16.42 21.43
N GLU A 45 -4.67 -16.65 20.32
CA GLU A 45 -4.27 -15.57 19.41
C GLU A 45 -5.32 -15.23 18.34
N THR A 46 -6.25 -16.15 18.04
CA THR A 46 -7.39 -15.88 17.15
C THR A 46 -8.24 -14.74 17.69
N SER A 47 -8.62 -14.79 18.96
CA SER A 47 -9.41 -13.75 19.62
C SER A 47 -8.68 -12.39 19.62
N LEU A 48 -7.35 -12.38 19.74
CA LEU A 48 -6.55 -11.16 19.68
C LEU A 48 -6.54 -10.55 18.27
N ARG A 49 -6.40 -11.38 17.22
CA ARG A 49 -6.53 -10.93 15.82
C ARG A 49 -7.92 -10.32 15.58
N ASP A 50 -8.98 -10.97 16.07
CA ASP A 50 -10.35 -10.52 15.82
C ASP A 50 -10.64 -9.17 16.47
N ILE A 51 -10.15 -8.95 17.69
CA ILE A 51 -10.23 -7.63 18.35
C ILE A 51 -9.44 -6.57 17.56
N LEU A 52 -8.27 -6.92 17.02
CA LEU A 52 -7.49 -6.02 16.16
C LEU A 52 -8.26 -5.60 14.91
N LEU A 53 -8.85 -6.57 14.20
CA LEU A 53 -9.64 -6.30 12.99
C LEU A 53 -10.86 -5.44 13.32
N PHE A 54 -11.59 -5.77 14.38
CA PHE A 54 -12.71 -4.94 14.87
C PHE A 54 -12.26 -3.50 15.18
N THR A 55 -11.13 -3.35 15.86
CA THR A 55 -10.59 -2.03 16.22
C THR A 55 -10.19 -1.23 14.98
N PHE A 56 -9.61 -1.89 13.97
CA PHE A 56 -9.29 -1.24 12.71
C PHE A 56 -10.53 -0.77 11.95
N ASP A 57 -11.60 -1.57 11.96
CA ASP A 57 -12.88 -1.17 11.38
C ASP A 57 -13.44 0.07 12.08
N GLU A 58 -13.38 0.13 13.41
CA GLU A 58 -13.82 1.32 14.17
C GLU A 58 -12.96 2.56 13.87
N ILE A 59 -11.64 2.41 13.80
CA ILE A 59 -10.72 3.52 13.46
C ILE A 59 -10.99 4.00 12.04
N ASN A 60 -11.15 3.07 11.10
CA ASN A 60 -11.47 3.40 9.71
C ASN A 60 -12.83 4.10 9.61
N ALA A 61 -13.85 3.64 10.32
CA ALA A 61 -15.15 4.31 10.37
C ALA A 61 -15.05 5.75 10.89
N LYS A 62 -14.09 6.04 11.77
CA LYS A 62 -13.80 7.38 12.33
C LYS A 62 -12.86 8.25 11.47
N GLY A 63 -12.58 7.84 10.23
CA GLY A 63 -11.75 8.60 9.30
C GLY A 63 -10.29 8.12 9.20
N GLY A 64 -9.95 7.03 9.86
CA GLY A 64 -8.60 6.44 9.79
C GLY A 64 -7.56 7.22 10.58
N VAL A 65 -6.29 6.96 10.30
CA VAL A 65 -5.14 7.60 10.95
C VAL A 65 -4.64 8.71 10.05
N LEU A 66 -4.70 9.96 10.52
CA LEU A 66 -4.33 11.15 9.73
C LEU A 66 -5.08 11.22 8.38
N GLY A 67 -6.34 10.76 8.35
CA GLY A 67 -7.17 10.72 7.15
C GLY A 67 -6.91 9.51 6.23
N LYS A 68 -6.01 8.59 6.59
CA LYS A 68 -5.68 7.38 5.81
C LYS A 68 -6.30 6.14 6.43
N LYS A 69 -6.87 5.26 5.61
CA LYS A 69 -7.47 4.01 6.09
C LYS A 69 -6.39 2.99 6.45
N ILE A 70 -6.57 2.27 7.55
CA ILE A 70 -5.75 1.11 7.90
C ILE A 70 -6.10 -0.04 6.98
N GLU A 71 -5.08 -0.64 6.38
CA GLU A 71 -5.15 -1.86 5.58
C GLU A 71 -4.45 -2.99 6.36
N PRO A 72 -5.19 -3.92 7.00
CA PRO A 72 -4.60 -5.01 7.73
C PRO A 72 -3.95 -6.04 6.81
N VAL A 73 -2.74 -6.47 7.16
CA VAL A 73 -2.03 -7.58 6.51
C VAL A 73 -1.83 -8.70 7.52
N VAL A 74 -2.65 -9.74 7.43
CA VAL A 74 -2.62 -10.86 8.39
C VAL A 74 -1.67 -11.96 7.93
N VAL A 75 -0.77 -12.39 8.80
CA VAL A 75 0.19 -13.48 8.57
C VAL A 75 0.14 -14.46 9.74
N ASP A 76 0.11 -15.76 9.45
CA ASP A 76 0.16 -16.82 10.45
C ASP A 76 1.60 -17.13 10.87
N GLY A 77 1.91 -16.97 12.17
CA GLY A 77 3.19 -17.34 12.79
C GLY A 77 3.31 -18.82 13.18
N ALA A 78 2.24 -19.59 13.07
CA ALA A 78 2.17 -21.06 13.19
C ALA A 78 2.69 -21.71 14.48
N SER A 79 3.02 -20.93 15.53
CA SER A 79 3.62 -21.41 16.80
C SER A 79 4.84 -22.33 16.59
N ASN A 80 5.58 -22.16 15.50
CA ASN A 80 6.63 -23.11 15.08
C ASN A 80 8.02 -22.47 15.03
N TRP A 81 8.22 -21.37 15.76
CA TRP A 81 9.54 -20.80 15.95
C TRP A 81 10.44 -21.81 16.70
N PRO A 82 11.69 -22.03 16.25
CA PRO A 82 12.60 -23.00 16.87
C PRO A 82 13.00 -22.64 18.30
#